data_AF-A0A4Q3C418-F1
#
_entry.id   AF-A0A4Q3C418-F1
#
_cell.length_a   1.000
_cell.length_b   1.000
_cell.length_c   1.000
_cell.angle_alpha   90.00
_cell.angle_beta   90.00
_cell.angle_gamma   90.00
#
_symmetry.space_group_name_H-M   'P 1'
#
loop_
_entity.id
_entity.type
_entity.pdbx_description
1 polymer ?
#
loop_
_entity_poly.entity_id
_entity_poly.type
_entity_poly.pdbx_seq_one_letter_code
_entity_poly.pdbx_strand_id
1 'polypeptide(L)' 'IDMTKCIFCGLCQEACPVDAVVEGPNFEYATETREELIYDKAKLLANGDRWERAVAANLAADAPYR' A
#
# COMPACT_ATOMS: atom_id res chain seq x y z
N ILE A 1 -6.73 -7.61 1.75
CA ILE A 1 -5.43 -8.11 1.25
C ILE A 1 -4.80 -8.93 2.37
N ASP A 2 -4.47 -10.19 2.11
CA ASP A 2 -3.73 -11.03 3.06
C ASP A 2 -2.23 -10.75 2.90
N MET A 3 -1.63 -10.00 3.84
CA MET A 3 -0.23 -9.60 3.77
C MET A 3 0.74 -10.76 3.93
N THR A 4 0.27 -11.93 4.41
CA THR A 4 1.09 -13.15 4.48
C THR A 4 1.19 -13.90 3.14
N LYS A 5 0.33 -13.55 2.17
CA LYS A 5 0.35 -14.08 0.79
C LYS A 5 0.85 -13.06 -0.23
N CYS A 6 0.71 -11.77 0.08
CA CYS A 6 1.32 -10.71 -0.71
C CYS A 6 2.83 -10.92 -0.76
N ILE A 7 3.42 -10.80 -1.95
CA ILE A 7 4.88 -10.89 -2.14
C ILE A 7 5.52 -9.53 -2.38
N PHE A 8 4.77 -8.44 -2.20
CA PHE A 8 5.26 -7.06 -2.30
C PHE A 8 5.95 -6.76 -3.65
N CYS A 9 5.30 -7.20 -4.75
CA CYS A 9 5.86 -7.09 -6.10
C CYS A 9 5.47 -5.80 -6.85
N GLY A 10 4.65 -4.93 -6.28
CA GLY A 10 4.18 -3.71 -6.96
C GLY A 10 3.23 -3.90 -8.16
N LEU A 11 2.91 -5.13 -8.59
CA LEU A 11 2.07 -5.31 -9.79
C LEU A 11 0.64 -4.76 -9.63
N CYS A 12 0.11 -4.71 -8.41
CA CYS A 12 -1.23 -4.15 -8.16
C CYS A 12 -1.29 -2.63 -8.37
N GLN A 13 -0.22 -1.89 -8.06
CA GLN A 13 -0.17 -0.45 -8.30
C GLN A 13 -0.04 -0.13 -9.79
N GLU A 14 0.81 -0.88 -10.51
CA GLU A 14 0.98 -0.71 -11.96
C GLU A 14 -0.30 -1.07 -12.74
N ALA A 15 -0.99 -2.13 -12.31
CA ALA A 15 -2.23 -2.56 -12.95
C ALA A 15 -3.42 -1.63 -12.69
N CYS A 16 -3.37 -0.76 -11.67
CA CYS A 16 -4.50 0.08 -11.32
C CYS A 16 -4.62 1.28 -12.27
N PRO A 17 -5.71 1.42 -13.04
CA PRO A 17 -5.84 2.50 -14.03
C PRO A 17 -6.14 3.87 -13.43
N VAL A 18 -6.31 3.96 -12.11
CA VAL A 18 -6.77 5.15 -11.38
C VAL A 18 -5.98 5.37 -10.08
N ASP A 19 -4.84 4.70 -9.91
CA ASP A 19 -3.98 4.81 -8.73
C ASP A 19 -4.70 4.63 -7.37
N ALA A 20 -5.73 3.77 -7.33
CA ALA A 20 -6.52 3.53 -6.12
C ALA A 20 -5.82 2.63 -5.08
N VAL A 21 -4.91 1.75 -5.53
CA VAL A 21 -4.10 0.90 -4.66
C VAL A 21 -2.64 1.16 -4.98
N VAL A 22 -1.86 1.47 -3.94
CA VAL A 22 -0.45 1.82 -4.02
C VAL A 22 0.33 1.15 -2.89
N GLU A 23 1.59 0.83 -3.16
CA GLU A 23 2.49 0.31 -2.13
C GLU A 23 3.13 1.48 -1.39
N GLY A 24 2.64 1.76 -0.18
CA GLY A 24 3.15 2.86 0.64
C GLY A 24 4.58 2.60 1.16
N PRO A 25 5.28 3.64 1.66
CA PRO A 25 6.69 3.53 2.07
C PRO A 25 6.89 2.82 3.43
N ASN A 26 5.82 2.47 4.14
CA ASN A 26 5.90 1.91 5.48
C ASN A 26 6.27 0.43 5.46
N PHE A 27 7.41 0.08 6.09
CA PHE A 27 7.86 -1.30 6.26
C PHE A 27 7.81 -1.78 7.73
N GLU A 28 7.64 -0.88 8.69
CA GLU A 28 7.63 -1.20 10.12
C GLU A 28 6.19 -1.46 10.60
N TYR A 29 5.65 -2.64 10.30
CA TYR A 29 4.30 -3.03 10.69
C TYR A 29 4.20 -4.49 11.14
N ALA A 30 5.27 -5.04 11.72
CA ALA A 30 5.21 -6.35 12.36
C ALA A 30 4.11 -6.38 13.44
N THR A 31 3.41 -7.51 13.52
CA THR A 31 2.28 -7.72 14.43
C THR A 31 2.50 -9.01 15.23
N GLU A 32 1.81 -9.13 16.36
CA GLU A 32 1.91 -10.29 17.25
C GLU A 32 1.01 -11.44 16.81
N THR A 33 -0.05 -11.16 16.05
CA THR A 33 -0.97 -12.16 15.52
C THR A 33 -1.02 -12.15 14.00
N ARG A 34 -1.40 -13.29 13.40
CA ARG A 34 -1.53 -13.44 11.94
C ARG A 34 -2.76 -12.70 11.42
N GLU A 35 -3.82 -12.66 12.20
CA GLU A 35 -5.10 -12.04 11.86
C GLU A 35 -4.94 -10.54 11.62
N GLU A 36 -4.04 -9.89 12.35
CA GLU A 36 -3.70 -8.48 12.15
C GLU A 36 -3.11 -8.22 10.75
N LEU A 37 -2.49 -9.20 10.10
CA LEU A 37 -1.94 -9.12 8.73
C LEU A 37 -2.98 -9.40 7.64
N ILE A 38 -4.24 -9.69 7.99
CA ILE A 38 -5.33 -9.86 7.03
C ILE A 38 -6.10 -8.55 6.95
N TYR A 39 -5.65 -7.66 6.06
CA TYR A 39 -6.21 -6.32 5.96
C TYR A 39 -7.56 -6.34 5.22
N ASP A 40 -8.57 -5.74 5.82
CA ASP A 40 -9.82 -5.41 5.14
C ASP A 40 -9.75 -4.04 4.44
N LYS A 41 -10.87 -3.62 3.83
CA LYS A 41 -10.94 -2.32 3.15
C LYS A 41 -10.75 -1.15 4.14
N ALA A 42 -11.31 -1.24 5.35
CA ALA A 42 -11.24 -0.17 6.32
C ALA A 42 -9.79 0.09 6.77
N LYS A 43 -9.04 -0.98 7.04
CA LYS A 43 -7.61 -0.90 7.38
C LYS A 43 -6.78 -0.28 6.25
N LEU A 44 -7.05 -0.67 5.00
CA LEU A 44 -6.35 -0.12 3.83
C LEU A 44 -6.63 1.38 3.65
N LEU A 45 -7.88 1.81 3.80
CA LEU A 45 -8.25 3.23 3.74
C LEU A 45 -7.59 4.02 4.87
N ALA A 46 -7.61 3.51 6.11
CA ALA A 46 -6.95 4.17 7.23
C ALA A 46 -5.43 4.31 7.05
N ASN A 47 -4.79 3.33 6.40
CA ASN A 47 -3.38 3.44 6.01
C ASN A 47 -3.17 4.49 4.92
N GLY A 48 -4.07 4.58 3.93
CA GLY A 48 -4.07 5.63 2.92
C GLY A 48 -4.13 7.01 3.56
N ASP A 49 -5.13 7.26 4.42
CA ASP A 49 -5.29 8.54 5.13
C ASP A 49 -4.04 8.91 5.95
N ARG A 50 -3.41 7.92 6.59
CA ARG A 50 -2.19 8.13 7.40
C ARG A 50 -0.98 8.51 6.54
N TRP A 51 -0.83 7.92 5.37
CA TRP A 51 0.38 8.03 4.54
C TRP A 51 0.21 8.88 3.28
N GLU A 52 -0.97 9.46 3.05
CA GLU A 52 -1.33 10.20 1.84
C GLU A 52 -0.26 11.20 1.40
N ARG A 53 0.26 12.01 2.32
CA ARG A 53 1.29 13.01 2.00
C ARG A 53 2.58 12.39 1.45
N ALA A 54 3.02 11.27 2.01
CA ALA A 54 4.24 10.59 1.56
C ALA A 54 3.99 9.83 0.24
N VAL A 55 2.84 9.17 0.12
CA VAL A 55 2.43 8.48 -1.10
C VAL A 55 2.32 9.47 -2.27
N ALA A 56 1.62 10.59 -2.09
CA ALA A 56 1.47 11.60 -3.13
C ALA A 56 2.81 12.20 -3.56
N ALA A 57 3.73 12.45 -2.62
CA ALA A 57 5.08 12.92 -2.94
C ALA A 57 5.88 11.89 -3.76
N ASN A 58 5.79 10.60 -3.39
CA ASN A 58 6.47 9.53 -4.10
C ASN A 58 5.90 9.32 -5.51
N LEU A 59 4.56 9.32 -5.66
CA LEU A 59 3.91 9.22 -6.96
C LEU A 59 4.28 10.38 -7.87
N ALA A 60 4.32 11.61 -7.35
CA ALA A 60 4.74 12.78 -8.14
C ALA A 60 6.20 12.67 -8.62
N ALA A 61 7.08 12.08 -7.81
CA ALA A 61 8.47 11.85 -8.18
C ALA A 61 8.65 10.69 -9.19
N ASP A 62 7.82 9.65 -9.08
CA ASP A 62 7.87 8.45 -9.92
C ASP A 62 7.09 8.57 -11.24
N ALA A 63 6.14 9.51 -11.33
CA ALA A 63 5.29 9.75 -12.51
C ALA A 63 6.01 9.83 -13.88
N PRO A 64 7.26 10.32 -13.99
CA PRO A 64 7.98 10.29 -15.28
C PRO A 64 8.42 8.90 -15.75
N TYR A 65 8.45 7.91 -14.85
CA TYR A 65 8.95 6.56 -15.10
C TYR A 65 7.86 5.49 -15.14
N ARG A 66 6.58 5.89 -14.96
CA ARG A 66 5.40 5.02 -14.96
C ARG A 66 4.34 5.45 -15.98
#